data_AF-A0A431JSX6-F1
#
_entry.id   AF-A0A431JSX6-F1
#
_cell.length_a   1.000
_cell.length_b   1.000
_cell.length_c   1.000
_cell.angle_alpha   90.00
_cell.angle_beta   90.00
_cell.angle_gamma   90.00
#
_symmetry.space_group_name_H-M   'P 1'
#
loop_
_entity.id
_entity.type
_entity.pdbx_description
1 polymer ?
#
loop_
_entity_poly.entity_id
_entity_poly.type
_entity_poly.pdbx_seq_one_letter_code
_entity_poly.pdbx_strand_id
1 'polypeptide(L)'
;YEASALVEGTSDTLMASVTQHFDALIDDEIIVPATRDRIDAYEREYVIHDIFRKVAKKRAQKASSAIGPNFTTLAGILELMKSDDSEHGFTEQKALRKGNLRQARRMLEEWAVARGNTSQGFLARFETLIGLLHSGGLHRGKNRIAEHPGQFVAAVRDIVGQGTLPPGDAFAVLHAHFEHIPRAGINLLTEVLHALDNKRFAVMNQNAVSGLALAGIRAYPLHPNKQNVGPDDYARYCQHAEEVRQALGLADFTELDALFNYAYWGESSGEVEAD
;
A
#
# COMPACT_ATOMS: atom_id res chain seq x y z
N TYR A 1 5.55 17.56 -23.82
CA TYR A 1 5.38 18.92 -24.36
C TYR A 1 6.13 19.01 -25.68
N GLU A 2 5.49 19.54 -26.72
CA GLU A 2 6.17 19.93 -27.95
C GLU A 2 6.23 21.45 -27.95
N ALA A 3 7.44 22.02 -28.04
CA ALA A 3 7.65 23.46 -28.07
C ALA A 3 8.21 23.83 -29.44
N SER A 4 7.45 24.63 -30.17
CA SER A 4 7.82 25.08 -31.52
C SER A 4 7.79 26.60 -31.53
N ALA A 5 8.91 27.22 -31.90
CA ALA A 5 8.99 28.67 -32.09
C ALA A 5 9.22 28.95 -33.58
N LEU A 6 8.27 29.63 -34.22
CA LEU A 6 8.45 30.15 -35.57
C LEU A 6 8.96 31.60 -35.44
N VAL A 7 10.18 31.85 -35.91
CA VAL A 7 10.79 33.18 -35.91
C VAL A 7 10.91 33.65 -37.35
N GLU A 8 10.13 34.68 -37.71
CA GLU A 8 10.28 35.34 -39.01
C GLU A 8 11.36 36.43 -38.92
N GLY A 9 12.53 36.15 -39.52
CA GLY A 9 13.66 37.08 -39.64
C GLY A 9 14.94 36.63 -38.90
N THR A 10 16.10 37.03 -39.42
CA THR A 10 17.44 36.78 -38.87
C THR A 10 17.71 37.65 -37.64
N SER A 11 16.97 37.45 -36.56
CA SER A 11 17.36 37.99 -35.25
C SER A 11 18.02 36.86 -34.44
N ASP A 12 19.31 36.65 -34.71
CA ASP A 12 20.15 35.66 -34.03
C ASP A 12 20.11 35.81 -32.49
N THR A 13 19.83 37.01 -32.00
CA THR A 13 19.68 37.32 -30.57
C THR A 13 18.46 36.66 -29.92
N LEU A 14 17.32 36.57 -30.61
CA LEU A 14 16.13 35.93 -30.04
C LEU A 14 16.30 34.42 -30.01
N MET A 15 16.81 33.84 -31.09
CA MET A 15 17.10 32.40 -31.13
C MET A 15 18.13 32.01 -30.08
N ALA A 16 19.21 32.80 -29.91
CA ALA A 16 20.20 32.57 -28.87
C ALA A 16 19.58 32.62 -27.46
N SER A 17 18.69 33.59 -27.20
CA SER A 17 18.01 33.71 -25.91
C SER A 17 17.06 32.54 -25.63
N VAL A 18 16.35 32.04 -26.64
CA VAL A 18 15.45 30.88 -26.50
C VAL A 18 16.25 29.61 -26.26
N THR A 19 17.31 29.39 -27.03
CA THR A 19 18.21 28.24 -26.84
C THR A 19 18.83 28.24 -25.45
N GLN A 20 19.36 29.37 -25.00
CA GLN A 20 19.96 29.48 -23.66
C GLN A 20 18.95 29.19 -22.53
N HIS A 21 17.68 29.53 -22.71
CA HIS A 21 16.63 29.21 -21.75
C HIS A 21 16.35 27.70 -21.68
N PHE A 22 16.24 27.02 -22.83
CA PHE A 22 16.05 25.57 -22.85
C PHE A 22 17.28 24.81 -22.34
N ASP A 23 18.48 25.28 -22.66
CA ASP A 23 19.72 24.70 -22.13
C ASP A 23 19.75 24.79 -20.60
N ALA A 24 19.39 25.94 -20.02
CA ALA A 24 19.27 26.09 -18.57
C ALA A 24 18.24 25.12 -17.95
N LEU A 25 17.07 24.95 -18.58
CA LEU A 25 16.06 24.00 -18.12
C LEU A 25 16.51 22.53 -18.22
N ILE A 26 17.37 22.19 -19.19
CA ILE A 26 17.96 20.86 -19.31
C ILE A 26 19.05 20.65 -18.25
N ASP A 27 19.93 21.64 -18.07
CA ASP A 27 21.02 21.62 -17.09
C ASP A 27 20.49 21.53 -15.64
N ASP A 28 19.36 22.20 -15.36
CA ASP A 28 18.66 22.14 -14.07
C ASP A 28 17.80 20.87 -13.91
N GLU A 29 17.86 19.93 -14.86
CA GLU A 29 17.06 18.68 -14.91
C GLU A 29 15.53 18.89 -14.87
N ILE A 30 15.06 20.09 -15.18
CA ILE A 30 13.62 20.43 -15.27
C ILE A 30 13.03 19.85 -16.56
N ILE A 31 13.78 19.91 -17.67
CA ILE A 31 13.44 19.25 -18.94
C ILE A 31 14.37 18.07 -19.13
N VAL A 32 13.78 16.90 -19.19
CA VAL A 32 14.51 15.63 -19.24
C VAL A 32 14.13 14.83 -20.48
N PRO A 33 15.04 13.97 -20.98
CA PRO A 33 14.74 13.11 -22.12
C PRO A 33 13.48 12.28 -21.86
N ALA A 34 12.54 12.36 -22.80
CA ALA A 34 11.32 11.58 -22.78
C ALA A 34 11.63 10.12 -23.16
N THR A 35 12.06 9.33 -22.18
CA THR A 35 12.21 7.88 -22.33
C THR A 35 10.86 7.21 -22.21
N ARG A 36 10.70 6.03 -22.82
CA ARG A 36 9.45 5.24 -22.73
C ARG A 36 9.04 5.00 -21.27
N ASP A 37 9.99 4.57 -20.44
CA ASP A 37 9.73 4.30 -19.02
C ASP A 37 9.25 5.53 -18.24
N ARG A 38 9.75 6.74 -18.60
CA ARG A 38 9.34 8.01 -18.00
C ARG A 38 7.99 8.49 -18.53
N ILE A 39 7.72 8.31 -19.81
CA ILE A 39 6.41 8.60 -20.41
C ILE A 39 5.35 7.70 -19.76
N ASP A 40 5.63 6.41 -19.63
CA ASP A 40 4.72 5.47 -18.97
C ASP A 40 4.54 5.83 -17.48
N ALA A 41 5.59 6.30 -16.79
CA ALA A 41 5.49 6.80 -15.41
C ALA A 41 4.62 8.04 -15.30
N TYR A 42 4.80 8.99 -16.22
CA TYR A 42 4.02 10.21 -16.28
C TYR A 42 2.57 9.95 -16.65
N GLU A 43 2.29 9.03 -17.58
CA GLU A 43 0.93 8.63 -17.94
C GLU A 43 0.24 7.94 -16.74
N ARG A 44 0.95 7.07 -16.02
CA ARG A 44 0.47 6.49 -14.75
C ARG A 44 0.09 7.58 -13.76
N GLU A 45 1.00 8.51 -13.51
CA GLU A 45 0.80 9.62 -12.58
C GLU A 45 -0.36 10.52 -13.01
N TYR A 46 -0.48 10.83 -14.30
CA TYR A 46 -1.56 11.64 -14.85
C TYR A 46 -2.95 10.98 -14.74
N VAL A 47 -3.08 9.69 -15.08
CA VAL A 47 -4.35 8.95 -14.95
C VAL A 47 -4.80 8.96 -13.51
N ILE A 48 -3.87 8.69 -12.59
CA ILE A 48 -4.08 8.72 -11.17
C ILE A 48 -4.51 10.14 -10.72
N HIS A 49 -3.78 11.20 -11.09
CA HIS A 49 -4.15 12.58 -10.76
C HIS A 49 -5.52 13.00 -11.29
N ASP A 50 -5.87 12.63 -12.52
CA ASP A 50 -7.18 12.94 -13.09
C ASP A 50 -8.30 12.21 -12.32
N ILE A 51 -8.05 10.98 -11.89
CA ILE A 51 -8.92 10.20 -11.02
C ILE A 51 -9.12 10.92 -9.67
N PHE A 52 -8.04 11.32 -9.00
CA PHE A 52 -8.12 12.06 -7.73
C PHE A 52 -8.79 13.42 -7.89
N ARG A 53 -8.54 14.14 -8.99
CA ARG A 53 -9.23 15.37 -9.34
C ARG A 53 -10.74 15.15 -9.49
N LYS A 54 -11.16 14.07 -10.17
CA LYS A 54 -12.57 13.71 -10.33
C LYS A 54 -13.23 13.31 -9.01
N VAL A 55 -12.51 12.59 -8.14
CA VAL A 55 -12.97 12.20 -6.80
C VAL A 55 -13.06 13.41 -5.87
N ALA A 56 -12.06 14.29 -5.86
CA ALA A 56 -12.05 15.55 -5.12
C ALA A 56 -13.18 16.47 -5.57
N LYS A 57 -13.44 16.56 -6.88
CA LYS A 57 -14.59 17.28 -7.45
C LYS A 57 -15.91 16.68 -6.97
N LYS A 58 -16.07 15.35 -6.97
CA LYS A 58 -17.26 14.66 -6.41
C LYS A 58 -17.41 14.91 -4.91
N ARG A 59 -16.31 14.94 -4.14
CA ARG A 59 -16.30 15.23 -2.70
C ARG A 59 -16.71 16.67 -2.40
N ALA A 60 -16.17 17.63 -3.15
CA ALA A 60 -16.56 19.04 -3.05
C ALA A 60 -18.04 19.24 -3.40
N GLN A 61 -18.56 18.50 -4.39
CA GLN A 61 -19.98 18.53 -4.77
C GLN A 61 -20.91 17.84 -3.76
N LYS A 62 -20.41 16.85 -3.00
CA LYS A 62 -21.18 16.10 -1.97
C LYS A 62 -20.93 16.58 -0.55
N ALA A 63 -20.21 17.68 -0.36
CA ALA A 63 -20.03 18.31 0.94
C ALA A 63 -21.32 19.01 1.39
N SER A 64 -22.33 18.20 1.77
CA SER A 64 -23.38 18.62 2.68
C SER A 64 -23.75 17.46 3.61
N SER A 65 -23.53 17.67 4.92
CA SER A 65 -24.33 17.10 6.02
C SER A 65 -24.46 15.57 6.14
N ALA A 66 -23.38 14.79 6.02
CA ALA A 66 -23.39 13.39 6.47
C ALA A 66 -22.54 13.21 7.73
N ILE A 67 -23.19 12.97 8.87
CA ILE A 67 -22.55 12.47 10.09
C ILE A 67 -22.56 10.94 9.97
N GLY A 68 -21.37 10.32 9.83
CA GLY A 68 -21.20 8.86 9.74
C GLY A 68 -20.31 8.40 8.58
N PRO A 69 -20.06 7.08 8.46
CA PRO A 69 -19.28 6.51 7.35
C PRO A 69 -19.91 6.85 5.99
N ASN A 70 -19.07 7.28 5.05
CA ASN A 70 -19.48 7.57 3.67
C ASN A 70 -18.56 6.85 2.69
N PHE A 71 -19.06 5.77 2.10
CA PHE A 71 -18.30 4.93 1.18
C PHE A 71 -18.28 5.44 -0.27
N THR A 72 -18.94 6.57 -0.56
CA THR A 72 -19.03 7.12 -1.93
C THR A 72 -17.66 7.33 -2.57
N THR A 73 -16.71 7.87 -1.81
CA THR A 73 -15.36 8.15 -2.30
C THR A 73 -14.66 6.87 -2.72
N LEU A 74 -14.64 5.87 -1.84
CA LEU A 74 -14.03 4.57 -2.13
C LEU A 74 -14.75 3.81 -3.25
N ALA A 75 -16.08 3.90 -3.32
CA ALA A 75 -16.84 3.33 -4.44
C ALA A 75 -16.44 3.97 -5.77
N GLY A 76 -16.25 5.30 -5.78
CA GLY A 76 -15.75 6.01 -6.95
C GLY A 76 -14.34 5.57 -7.37
N ILE A 77 -13.43 5.40 -6.41
CA ILE A 77 -12.07 4.92 -6.67
C ILE A 77 -12.10 3.47 -7.17
N LEU A 78 -12.95 2.61 -6.60
CA LEU A 78 -13.09 1.22 -7.01
C LEU A 78 -13.55 1.10 -8.47
N GLU A 79 -14.52 1.90 -8.91
CA GLU A 79 -14.95 1.89 -10.31
C GLU A 79 -13.84 2.35 -11.27
N LEU A 80 -12.97 3.26 -10.82
CA LEU A 80 -11.82 3.70 -11.60
C LEU A 80 -10.76 2.59 -11.66
N MET A 81 -10.44 1.96 -10.53
CA MET A 81 -9.55 0.81 -10.47
C MET A 81 -10.06 -0.37 -11.32
N LYS A 82 -11.38 -0.58 -11.42
CA LYS A 82 -11.98 -1.59 -12.29
C LYS A 82 -11.90 -1.25 -13.79
N SER A 83 -11.79 0.03 -14.12
CA SER A 83 -11.66 0.52 -15.49
C SER A 83 -10.20 0.70 -15.92
N ASP A 84 -9.26 0.47 -15.00
CA ASP A 84 -7.83 0.54 -15.24
C ASP A 84 -7.35 -0.83 -15.76
N ASP A 85 -6.91 -0.86 -17.02
CA ASP A 85 -6.43 -2.07 -17.70
C ASP A 85 -4.92 -2.31 -17.50
N SER A 86 -4.25 -1.48 -16.68
CA SER A 86 -2.83 -1.66 -16.34
C SER A 86 -2.63 -2.72 -15.26
N GLU A 87 -1.36 -3.00 -14.92
CA GLU A 87 -1.00 -3.88 -13.81
C GLU A 87 -1.52 -3.39 -12.44
N HIS A 88 -1.91 -2.12 -12.32
CA HIS A 88 -2.49 -1.53 -11.11
C HIS A 88 -4.02 -1.68 -11.04
N GLY A 89 -4.63 -2.13 -12.13
CA GLY A 89 -6.06 -2.38 -12.24
C GLY A 89 -6.59 -3.43 -11.28
N PHE A 90 -7.89 -3.39 -11.01
CA PHE A 90 -8.54 -4.26 -10.04
C PHE A 90 -8.38 -5.74 -10.39
N THR A 91 -8.52 -6.08 -11.68
CA THR A 91 -8.40 -7.45 -12.18
C THR A 91 -6.98 -7.99 -11.98
N GLU A 92 -5.97 -7.24 -12.41
CA GLU A 92 -4.56 -7.64 -12.30
C GLU A 92 -4.11 -7.71 -10.84
N GLN A 93 -4.40 -6.68 -10.04
CA GLN A 93 -4.09 -6.67 -8.61
C GLN A 93 -4.75 -7.82 -7.86
N LYS A 94 -6.01 -8.13 -8.17
CA LYS A 94 -6.71 -9.29 -7.58
C LYS A 94 -6.03 -10.61 -7.93
N ALA A 95 -5.67 -10.81 -9.20
CA ALA A 95 -5.03 -12.04 -9.65
C ALA A 95 -3.64 -12.22 -9.00
N LEU A 96 -2.82 -11.17 -9.06
CA LEU A 96 -1.46 -11.14 -8.49
C LEU A 96 -1.48 -11.41 -6.99
N ARG A 97 -2.27 -10.61 -6.23
CA ARG A 97 -2.32 -10.71 -4.77
C ARG A 97 -2.85 -12.06 -4.30
N LYS A 98 -3.83 -12.64 -5.00
CA LYS A 98 -4.32 -13.99 -4.70
C LYS A 98 -3.26 -15.07 -4.94
N GLY A 99 -2.43 -14.92 -5.97
CA GLY A 99 -1.26 -15.78 -6.20
C GLY A 99 -0.27 -15.70 -5.04
N ASN A 100 0.13 -14.47 -4.72
CA ASN A 100 1.11 -14.19 -3.68
C ASN A 100 0.65 -14.66 -2.29
N LEU A 101 -0.61 -14.40 -1.94
CA LEU A 101 -1.19 -14.81 -0.65
C LEU A 101 -1.13 -16.33 -0.45
N ARG A 102 -1.45 -17.12 -1.49
CA ARG A 102 -1.37 -18.58 -1.43
C ARG A 102 0.05 -19.07 -1.19
N GLN A 103 1.04 -18.41 -1.80
CA GLN A 103 2.44 -18.75 -1.62
C GLN A 103 2.94 -18.33 -0.22
N ALA A 104 2.61 -17.12 0.23
CA ALA A 104 2.94 -16.61 1.55
C ALA A 104 2.38 -17.52 2.65
N ARG A 105 1.11 -17.92 2.52
CA ARG A 105 0.46 -18.87 3.44
C ARG A 105 1.22 -20.18 3.54
N ARG A 106 1.58 -20.78 2.40
CA ARG A 106 2.34 -22.04 2.37
C ARG A 106 3.68 -21.90 3.08
N MET A 107 4.40 -20.79 2.85
CA MET A 107 5.68 -20.54 3.51
C MET A 107 5.53 -20.42 5.03
N LEU A 108 4.47 -19.75 5.51
CA LEU A 108 4.16 -19.66 6.93
C LEU A 108 3.82 -21.04 7.53
N GLU A 109 2.99 -21.84 6.86
CA GLU A 109 2.65 -23.20 7.28
C GLU A 109 3.88 -24.13 7.31
N GLU A 110 4.81 -23.99 6.36
CA GLU A 110 6.09 -24.71 6.35
C GLU A 110 6.98 -24.32 7.54
N TRP A 111 7.04 -23.03 7.91
CA TRP A 111 7.77 -22.60 9.09
C TRP A 111 7.14 -23.09 10.40
N ALA A 112 5.81 -23.15 10.47
CA ALA A 112 5.12 -23.64 11.67
C ALA A 112 5.54 -25.08 12.02
N VAL A 113 5.73 -25.94 11.02
CA VAL A 113 6.14 -27.35 11.21
C VAL A 113 7.66 -27.56 11.20
N ALA A 114 8.45 -26.55 10.86
CA ALA A 114 9.90 -26.66 10.78
C ALA A 114 10.52 -27.07 12.14
N ARG A 115 11.44 -28.04 12.08
CA ARG A 115 12.24 -28.54 13.21
C ARG A 115 13.73 -28.30 12.93
N GLY A 116 14.51 -28.05 13.98
CA GLY A 116 15.96 -27.86 13.86
C GLY A 116 16.39 -26.40 13.68
N ASN A 117 17.54 -26.18 13.05
CA ASN A 117 18.18 -24.87 12.95
C ASN A 117 17.41 -23.93 12.00
N THR A 118 16.62 -23.03 12.58
CA THR A 118 15.82 -22.02 11.86
C THR A 118 16.65 -20.89 11.26
N SER A 119 17.92 -20.75 11.61
CA SER A 119 18.78 -19.64 11.17
C SER A 119 19.34 -19.84 9.75
N GLN A 120 19.55 -21.09 9.34
CA GLN A 120 20.13 -21.40 8.04
C GLN A 120 19.18 -20.97 6.91
N GLY A 121 19.60 -19.99 6.10
CA GLY A 121 18.81 -19.48 4.98
C GLY A 121 17.57 -18.66 5.37
N PHE A 122 17.44 -18.26 6.65
CA PHE A 122 16.27 -17.51 7.11
C PHE A 122 16.07 -16.21 6.34
N LEU A 123 17.12 -15.39 6.21
CA LEU A 123 17.03 -14.09 5.53
C LEU A 123 16.50 -14.24 4.10
N ALA A 124 17.04 -15.18 3.32
CA ALA A 124 16.60 -15.41 1.95
C ALA A 124 15.12 -15.85 1.89
N ARG A 125 14.69 -16.77 2.78
CA ARG A 125 13.27 -17.16 2.87
C ARG A 125 12.38 -16.02 3.32
N PHE A 126 12.85 -15.19 4.25
CA PHE A 126 12.13 -14.03 4.75
C PHE A 126 12.01 -12.95 3.67
N GLU A 127 13.05 -12.73 2.86
CA GLU A 127 13.03 -11.86 1.68
C GLU A 127 12.01 -12.32 0.65
N THR A 128 11.96 -13.62 0.38
CA THR A 128 10.92 -14.20 -0.47
C THR A 128 9.53 -13.98 0.11
N LEU A 129 9.34 -14.19 1.42
CA LEU A 129 8.04 -13.94 2.07
C LEU A 129 7.62 -12.47 1.88
N ILE A 130 8.46 -11.52 2.28
CA ILE A 130 8.09 -10.10 2.21
C ILE A 130 7.91 -9.60 0.78
N GLY A 131 8.55 -10.22 -0.22
CA GLY A 131 8.30 -9.93 -1.63
C GLY A 131 6.91 -10.36 -2.13
N LEU A 132 6.25 -11.28 -1.40
CA LEU A 132 4.86 -11.68 -1.64
C LEU A 132 3.86 -10.81 -0.88
N LEU A 133 4.32 -10.10 0.16
CA LEU A 133 3.50 -9.18 0.94
C LEU A 133 3.55 -7.81 0.24
N HIS A 134 2.40 -7.23 -0.09
CA HIS A 134 2.32 -6.02 -0.92
C HIS A 134 2.59 -4.74 -0.11
N SER A 135 3.66 -4.74 0.67
CA SER A 135 3.95 -3.72 1.67
C SER A 135 5.43 -3.31 1.64
N GLY A 136 5.71 -2.23 0.91
CA GLY A 136 7.08 -1.73 0.69
C GLY A 136 7.84 -1.37 1.98
N GLY A 137 7.12 -1.08 3.08
CA GLY A 137 7.71 -0.79 4.38
C GLY A 137 8.49 -1.95 5.01
N LEU A 138 8.23 -3.20 4.62
CA LEU A 138 8.85 -4.39 5.20
C LEU A 138 10.32 -4.56 4.81
N HIS A 139 10.71 -4.10 3.61
CA HIS A 139 12.10 -4.21 3.14
C HIS A 139 13.09 -3.40 3.99
N ARG A 140 12.65 -2.29 4.62
CA ARG A 140 13.51 -1.42 5.44
C ARG A 140 13.94 -2.04 6.77
N GLY A 141 13.26 -3.09 7.22
CA GLY A 141 13.49 -3.74 8.52
C GLY A 141 14.04 -5.16 8.46
N LYS A 142 14.15 -5.74 7.26
CA LYS A 142 14.35 -7.19 7.08
C LYS A 142 15.61 -7.76 7.75
N ASN A 143 16.73 -7.02 7.70
CA ASN A 143 17.99 -7.49 8.28
C ASN A 143 17.90 -7.60 9.80
N ARG A 144 17.19 -6.68 10.47
CA ARG A 144 16.97 -6.74 11.92
C ARG A 144 16.08 -7.90 12.30
N ILE A 145 15.01 -8.15 11.55
CA ILE A 145 14.14 -9.30 11.80
C ILE A 145 14.90 -10.62 11.59
N ALA A 146 15.80 -10.67 10.60
CA ALA A 146 16.62 -11.83 10.30
C ALA A 146 17.67 -12.16 11.38
N GLU A 147 17.94 -11.25 12.32
CA GLU A 147 18.73 -11.52 13.52
C GLU A 147 17.94 -12.38 14.55
N HIS A 148 16.62 -12.53 14.38
CA HIS A 148 15.72 -13.22 15.33
C HIS A 148 14.91 -14.38 14.69
N PRO A 149 15.55 -15.32 13.95
CA PRO A 149 14.83 -16.36 13.20
C PRO A 149 14.02 -17.30 14.09
N GLY A 150 14.54 -17.65 15.26
CA GLY A 150 13.86 -18.54 16.21
C GLY A 150 12.57 -17.94 16.78
N GLN A 151 12.59 -16.64 17.09
CA GLN A 151 11.41 -15.92 17.59
C GLN A 151 10.35 -15.77 16.50
N PHE A 152 10.76 -15.43 15.27
CA PHE A 152 9.83 -15.36 14.14
C PHE A 152 9.15 -16.72 13.89
N VAL A 153 9.91 -17.81 13.83
CA VAL A 153 9.35 -19.15 13.62
C VAL A 153 8.48 -19.60 14.80
N ALA A 154 8.83 -19.25 16.04
CA ALA A 154 7.98 -19.52 17.20
C ALA A 154 6.64 -18.78 17.09
N ALA A 155 6.64 -17.49 16.71
CA ALA A 155 5.44 -16.72 16.49
C ALA A 155 4.53 -17.34 15.43
N VAL A 156 5.11 -17.74 14.29
CA VAL A 156 4.39 -18.40 13.20
C VAL A 156 3.83 -19.76 13.64
N ARG A 157 4.61 -20.56 14.38
CA ARG A 157 4.14 -21.84 14.92
C ARG A 157 2.98 -21.66 15.86
N ASP A 158 3.06 -20.69 16.77
CA ASP A 158 2.02 -20.45 17.76
C ASP A 158 0.72 -19.99 17.10
N ILE A 159 0.78 -19.05 16.15
CA ILE A 159 -0.43 -18.55 15.49
C ILE A 159 -1.06 -19.59 14.53
N VAL A 160 -0.26 -20.44 13.89
CA VAL A 160 -0.76 -21.52 13.02
C VAL A 160 -1.30 -22.68 13.85
N GLY A 161 -0.70 -22.95 15.02
CA GLY A 161 -1.10 -24.03 15.92
C GLY A 161 -2.35 -23.70 16.76
N GLN A 162 -2.58 -22.42 17.03
CA GLN A 162 -3.83 -21.95 17.61
C GLN A 162 -4.88 -21.87 16.48
N GLY A 163 -6.04 -22.51 16.66
CA GLY A 163 -7.08 -22.59 15.63
C GLY A 163 -7.69 -21.23 15.26
N THR A 164 -9.01 -21.20 15.07
CA THR A 164 -9.72 -19.98 14.65
C THR A 164 -9.79 -18.95 15.78
N LEU A 165 -8.78 -18.07 15.89
CA LEU A 165 -8.76 -16.96 16.86
C LEU A 165 -9.43 -15.69 16.34
N PRO A 166 -10.17 -14.93 17.17
CA PRO A 166 -10.61 -13.57 16.84
C PRO A 166 -9.44 -12.63 16.47
N PRO A 167 -9.67 -11.56 15.69
CA PRO A 167 -8.64 -10.58 15.30
C PRO A 167 -7.78 -10.04 16.44
N GLY A 168 -8.38 -9.65 17.56
CA GLY A 168 -7.65 -9.13 18.72
C GLY A 168 -6.70 -10.16 19.31
N ASP A 169 -7.20 -11.38 19.57
CA ASP A 169 -6.40 -12.46 20.19
C ASP A 169 -5.26 -12.91 19.27
N ALA A 170 -5.54 -13.06 17.96
CA ALA A 170 -4.53 -13.40 16.97
C ALA A 170 -3.42 -12.35 16.89
N PHE A 171 -3.79 -11.07 16.95
CA PHE A 171 -2.84 -9.96 17.00
C PHE A 171 -2.04 -9.96 18.30
N ALA A 172 -2.69 -10.21 19.45
CA ALA A 172 -2.01 -10.26 20.75
C ALA A 172 -0.91 -11.34 20.78
N VAL A 173 -1.16 -12.52 20.20
CA VAL A 173 -0.15 -13.59 20.08
C VAL A 173 1.07 -13.09 19.33
N LEU A 174 0.90 -12.54 18.13
CA LEU A 174 2.05 -12.05 17.36
C LEU A 174 2.71 -10.83 18.02
N HIS A 175 1.92 -9.92 18.58
CA HIS A 175 2.43 -8.73 19.27
C HIS A 175 3.37 -9.10 20.42
N ALA A 176 3.00 -10.08 21.25
CA ALA A 176 3.84 -10.57 22.33
C ALA A 176 5.16 -11.17 21.82
N HIS A 177 5.12 -11.99 20.76
CA HIS A 177 6.35 -12.57 20.17
C HIS A 177 7.28 -11.50 19.58
N PHE A 178 6.71 -10.48 18.94
CA PHE A 178 7.46 -9.46 18.23
C PHE A 178 7.76 -8.21 19.06
N GLU A 179 7.31 -8.12 20.31
CA GLU A 179 7.45 -6.94 21.18
C GLU A 179 8.89 -6.40 21.16
N HIS A 180 9.85 -7.30 21.35
CA HIS A 180 11.27 -7.00 21.49
C HIS A 180 12.08 -7.12 20.19
N ILE A 181 11.45 -7.43 19.05
CA ILE A 181 12.14 -7.49 17.76
C ILE A 181 12.13 -6.08 17.12
N PRO A 182 13.31 -5.44 16.97
CA PRO A 182 13.39 -4.14 16.31
C PRO A 182 12.88 -4.24 14.87
N ARG A 183 12.16 -3.22 14.41
CA ARG A 183 11.58 -3.13 13.04
C ARG A 183 10.53 -4.20 12.68
N ALA A 184 10.19 -5.15 13.56
CA ALA A 184 8.96 -5.93 13.45
C ALA A 184 7.77 -5.08 13.92
N GLY A 185 7.32 -4.16 13.07
CA GLY A 185 6.17 -3.30 13.33
C GLY A 185 4.84 -3.99 13.03
N ILE A 186 3.72 -3.37 13.42
CA ILE A 186 2.38 -3.96 13.27
C ILE A 186 2.06 -4.37 11.84
N ASN A 187 2.60 -3.67 10.85
CA ASN A 187 2.43 -3.99 9.43
C ASN A 187 2.84 -5.46 9.16
N LEU A 188 3.99 -5.90 9.68
CA LEU A 188 4.41 -7.29 9.56
C LEU A 188 3.44 -8.25 10.25
N LEU A 189 2.99 -7.92 11.45
CA LEU A 189 2.07 -8.77 12.23
C LEU A 189 0.76 -8.96 11.45
N THR A 190 0.18 -7.87 10.96
CA THR A 190 -1.10 -7.91 10.23
C THR A 190 -0.96 -8.55 8.87
N GLU A 191 0.19 -8.43 8.20
CA GLU A 191 0.47 -9.13 6.95
C GLU A 191 0.61 -10.64 7.15
N VAL A 192 1.25 -11.08 8.24
CA VAL A 192 1.29 -12.51 8.61
C VAL A 192 -0.11 -13.03 8.87
N LEU A 193 -0.94 -12.31 9.64
CA LEU A 193 -2.33 -12.70 9.88
C LEU A 193 -3.13 -12.74 8.57
N HIS A 194 -3.00 -11.70 7.74
CA HIS A 194 -3.68 -11.60 6.46
C HIS A 194 -3.32 -12.76 5.52
N ALA A 195 -2.04 -13.14 5.46
CA ALA A 195 -1.58 -14.29 4.70
C ALA A 195 -2.20 -15.62 5.18
N LEU A 196 -2.43 -15.77 6.48
CA LEU A 196 -3.08 -16.96 7.03
C LEU A 196 -4.59 -16.98 6.71
N ASP A 197 -5.27 -15.86 6.87
CA ASP A 197 -6.71 -15.73 6.60
C ASP A 197 -7.15 -14.30 6.25
N ASN A 198 -7.17 -14.01 4.96
CA ASN A 198 -7.55 -12.71 4.41
C ASN A 198 -9.05 -12.38 4.49
N LYS A 199 -9.89 -13.31 4.97
CA LYS A 199 -11.30 -13.02 5.24
C LYS A 199 -11.54 -12.55 6.67
N ARG A 200 -10.57 -12.77 7.56
CA ARG A 200 -10.68 -12.42 8.98
C ARG A 200 -9.75 -11.29 9.39
N PHE A 201 -8.60 -11.17 8.75
CA PHE A 201 -7.56 -10.25 9.16
C PHE A 201 -7.27 -9.23 8.06
N ALA A 202 -7.58 -7.96 8.33
CA ALA A 202 -7.26 -6.86 7.44
C ALA A 202 -5.82 -6.37 7.70
N VAL A 203 -5.08 -6.03 6.64
CA VAL A 203 -3.76 -5.40 6.79
C VAL A 203 -3.93 -4.03 7.44
N MET A 204 -3.08 -3.71 8.42
CA MET A 204 -3.05 -2.40 9.07
C MET A 204 -1.68 -1.75 8.86
N ASN A 205 -1.63 -0.82 7.93
CA ASN A 205 -0.48 0.05 7.66
C ASN A 205 -0.98 1.47 7.34
N GLN A 206 -0.08 2.38 7.00
CA GLN A 206 -0.44 3.77 6.70
C GLN A 206 -1.43 3.85 5.53
N ASN A 207 -1.21 3.11 4.44
CA ASN A 207 -2.08 3.09 3.26
C ASN A 207 -3.50 2.66 3.63
N ALA A 208 -3.60 1.60 4.45
CA ALA A 208 -4.87 1.03 4.86
C ALA A 208 -5.64 1.95 5.85
N VAL A 209 -4.93 2.61 6.76
CA VAL A 209 -5.54 3.63 7.65
C VAL A 209 -6.00 4.86 6.86
N SER A 210 -5.20 5.35 5.91
CA SER A 210 -5.61 6.43 5.00
C SER A 210 -6.83 6.03 4.17
N GLY A 211 -6.86 4.80 3.68
CA GLY A 211 -8.01 4.22 2.97
C GLY A 211 -9.30 4.21 3.80
N LEU A 212 -9.24 3.80 5.08
CA LEU A 212 -10.38 3.90 5.99
C LEU A 212 -10.82 5.37 6.22
N ALA A 213 -9.87 6.30 6.27
CA ALA A 213 -10.19 7.72 6.44
C ALA A 213 -10.98 8.30 5.25
N LEU A 214 -10.85 7.72 4.05
CA LEU A 214 -11.69 8.04 2.88
C LEU A 214 -13.13 7.57 3.02
N ALA A 215 -13.38 6.55 3.83
CA ALA A 215 -14.72 6.15 4.26
C ALA A 215 -15.28 7.02 5.39
N GLY A 216 -14.54 8.01 5.86
CA GLY A 216 -14.91 8.84 7.02
C GLY A 216 -14.54 8.23 8.38
N ILE A 217 -13.84 7.08 8.40
CA ILE A 217 -13.47 6.38 9.63
C ILE A 217 -12.05 6.81 10.05
N ARG A 218 -11.96 7.72 11.02
CA ARG A 218 -10.70 8.41 11.41
C ARG A 218 -10.20 8.07 12.82
N ALA A 219 -10.67 6.96 13.38
CA ALA A 219 -10.39 6.56 14.77
C ALA A 219 -8.99 5.92 15.00
N TYR A 220 -8.13 5.90 13.98
CA TYR A 220 -6.85 5.17 13.99
C TYR A 220 -5.67 6.11 13.75
N PRO A 221 -4.50 5.83 14.37
CA PRO A 221 -3.31 6.65 14.16
C PRO A 221 -2.82 6.53 12.71
N LEU A 222 -2.50 7.67 12.09
CA LEU A 222 -1.99 7.73 10.71
C LEU A 222 -0.71 6.90 10.50
N HIS A 223 0.15 6.86 11.52
CA HIS A 223 1.35 6.03 11.55
C HIS A 223 1.21 4.96 12.64
N PRO A 224 0.54 3.85 12.33
CA PRO A 224 0.22 2.86 13.33
C PRO A 224 1.47 2.01 13.65
N ASN A 225 1.72 1.76 14.92
CA ASN A 225 2.90 1.08 15.46
C ASN A 225 2.57 0.30 16.74
N LYS A 226 3.54 -0.44 17.29
CA LYS A 226 3.33 -1.33 18.44
C LYS A 226 2.99 -0.58 19.74
N GLN A 227 3.28 0.71 19.82
CA GLN A 227 3.04 1.55 21.00
C GLN A 227 1.65 2.21 20.99
N ASN A 228 1.03 2.39 19.82
CA ASN A 228 -0.24 3.13 19.68
C ASN A 228 -1.38 2.29 19.10
N VAL A 229 -1.16 1.00 18.84
CA VAL A 229 -2.19 0.04 18.42
C VAL A 229 -2.10 -1.21 19.29
N GLY A 230 -3.14 -1.44 20.09
CA GLY A 230 -3.33 -2.66 20.86
C GLY A 230 -4.25 -3.69 20.17
N PRO A 231 -4.45 -4.86 20.81
CA PRO A 231 -5.37 -5.89 20.34
C PRO A 231 -6.80 -5.38 20.06
N ASP A 232 -7.36 -4.58 20.97
CA ASP A 232 -8.72 -4.03 20.84
C ASP A 232 -8.84 -3.04 19.67
N ASP A 233 -7.78 -2.25 19.43
CA ASP A 233 -7.73 -1.32 18.29
C ASP A 233 -7.70 -2.07 16.97
N TYR A 234 -6.90 -3.15 16.89
CA TYR A 234 -6.84 -3.98 15.69
C TYR A 234 -8.12 -4.77 15.45
N ALA A 235 -8.79 -5.26 16.50
CA ALA A 235 -10.08 -5.92 16.38
C ALA A 235 -11.16 -4.96 15.83
N ARG A 236 -11.23 -3.76 16.41
CA ARG A 236 -12.13 -2.69 15.93
C ARG A 236 -11.78 -2.26 14.50
N TYR A 237 -10.49 -2.23 14.16
CA TYR A 237 -10.02 -1.95 12.80
C TYR A 237 -10.53 -2.99 11.80
N CYS A 238 -10.40 -4.28 12.11
CA CYS A 238 -10.92 -5.35 11.26
C CYS A 238 -12.45 -5.26 11.09
N GLN A 239 -13.18 -4.88 12.14
CA GLN A 239 -14.64 -4.66 12.04
C GLN A 239 -14.99 -3.51 11.09
N HIS A 240 -14.33 -2.35 11.23
CA HIS A 240 -14.56 -1.23 10.32
C HIS A 240 -14.13 -1.56 8.87
N ALA A 241 -13.03 -2.29 8.69
CA ALA A 241 -12.60 -2.77 7.38
C ALA A 241 -13.65 -3.72 6.77
N GLU A 242 -14.28 -4.57 7.57
CA GLU A 242 -15.36 -5.46 7.14
C GLU A 242 -16.59 -4.68 6.67
N GLU A 243 -16.98 -3.61 7.39
CA GLU A 243 -18.07 -2.72 6.97
C GLU A 243 -17.79 -2.10 5.59
N VAL A 244 -16.56 -1.62 5.35
CA VAL A 244 -16.15 -1.10 4.05
C VAL A 244 -16.18 -2.19 2.98
N ARG A 245 -15.60 -3.37 3.26
CA ARG A 245 -15.55 -4.49 2.33
C ARG A 245 -16.95 -4.90 1.88
N GLN A 246 -17.88 -5.05 2.83
CA GLN A 246 -19.27 -5.40 2.55
C GLN A 246 -19.99 -4.31 1.77
N ALA A 247 -19.85 -3.04 2.16
CA ALA A 247 -20.49 -1.92 1.49
C ALA A 247 -20.04 -1.75 0.03
N LEU A 248 -18.80 -2.13 -0.28
CA LEU A 248 -18.24 -2.07 -1.63
C LEU A 248 -18.40 -3.38 -2.43
N GLY A 249 -18.95 -4.43 -1.82
CA GLY A 249 -19.15 -5.73 -2.49
C GLY A 249 -17.84 -6.47 -2.82
N LEU A 250 -16.76 -6.21 -2.07
CA LEU A 250 -15.47 -6.87 -2.25
C LEU A 250 -15.49 -8.27 -1.64
N ALA A 251 -14.74 -9.22 -2.20
CA ALA A 251 -14.80 -10.63 -1.79
C ALA A 251 -14.08 -10.92 -0.45
N ASP A 252 -12.98 -10.23 -0.18
CA ASP A 252 -12.11 -10.43 0.98
C ASP A 252 -11.29 -9.16 1.28
N PHE A 253 -10.46 -9.19 2.32
CA PHE A 253 -9.61 -8.04 2.65
C PHE A 253 -8.44 -7.86 1.68
N THR A 254 -8.13 -8.83 0.82
CA THR A 254 -7.05 -8.67 -0.17
C THR A 254 -7.50 -7.70 -1.26
N GLU A 255 -8.76 -7.79 -1.70
CA GLU A 255 -9.35 -6.82 -2.62
C GLU A 255 -9.47 -5.42 -1.97
N LEU A 256 -9.79 -5.36 -0.67
CA LEU A 256 -9.85 -4.09 0.07
C LEU A 256 -8.47 -3.45 0.21
N ASP A 257 -7.44 -4.22 0.58
CA ASP A 257 -6.06 -3.72 0.66
C ASP A 257 -5.52 -3.27 -0.71
N ALA A 258 -5.92 -3.95 -1.79
CA ALA A 258 -5.60 -3.50 -3.15
C ALA A 258 -6.21 -2.12 -3.45
N LEU A 259 -7.49 -1.92 -3.10
CA LEU A 259 -8.17 -0.64 -3.25
C LEU A 259 -7.51 0.47 -2.41
N PHE A 260 -7.16 0.18 -1.16
CA PHE A 260 -6.48 1.15 -0.30
C PHE A 260 -5.08 1.51 -0.81
N ASN A 261 -4.34 0.54 -1.33
CA ASN A 261 -3.05 0.81 -1.97
C ASN A 261 -3.22 1.68 -3.23
N TYR A 262 -4.19 1.36 -4.09
CA TYR A 262 -4.51 2.16 -5.28
C TYR A 262 -4.88 3.59 -4.89
N ALA A 263 -5.68 3.75 -3.83
CA ALA A 263 -6.06 5.05 -3.32
C ALA A 263 -4.86 5.85 -2.77
N TYR A 264 -3.98 5.20 -2.02
CA TYR A 264 -2.86 5.87 -1.35
C TYR A 264 -1.83 6.42 -2.33
N TRP A 265 -1.42 5.61 -3.32
CA TRP A 265 -0.37 6.03 -4.25
C TRP A 265 -0.78 7.22 -5.10
N GLY A 266 -2.08 7.38 -5.34
CA GLY A 266 -2.55 8.54 -6.05
C GLY A 266 -2.85 9.79 -5.25
N GLU A 267 -2.92 9.68 -3.93
CA GLU A 267 -2.79 10.86 -3.07
C GLU A 267 -1.32 11.30 -2.97
N SER A 268 -0.36 10.36 -2.84
CA SER A 268 1.05 10.69 -2.63
C SER A 268 1.77 11.34 -3.81
N SER A 269 1.32 11.11 -5.05
CA SER A 269 1.84 11.86 -6.20
C SER A 269 1.40 13.32 -6.22
N GLY A 270 0.37 13.70 -5.45
CA GLY A 270 -0.22 15.04 -5.41
C GLY A 270 0.47 16.04 -4.48
N GLU A 271 1.51 15.64 -3.74
CA GLU A 271 2.22 16.49 -2.77
C GLU A 271 3.58 17.02 -3.27
N VAL A 272 3.95 16.80 -4.54
CA VAL A 272 5.12 17.45 -5.13
C VAL A 272 4.70 18.76 -5.80
N GLU A 273 4.69 19.83 -5.01
CA GLU A 273 4.98 21.24 -5.35
C GLU A 273 4.28 22.18 -4.35
N ALA A 274 4.95 22.39 -3.21
CA ALA A 274 4.84 23.60 -2.43
C ALA A 274 6.19 23.83 -1.74
N ASP A 275 7.16 24.34 -2.51
CA ASP A 275 8.25 25.21 -2.03
C ASP A 275 8.82 26.00 -3.22
#